data_AF-A0A077ZLT8-F1
#
_entry.id   AF-A0A077ZLT8-F1
#
_cell.length_a   1.000
_cell.length_b   1.000
_cell.length_c   1.000
_cell.angle_alpha   90.00
_cell.angle_beta   90.00
_cell.angle_gamma   90.00
#
_symmetry.space_group_name_H-M   'P 1'
#
loop_
_entity.id
_entity.type
_entity.pdbx_description
1 polymer ?
#
loop_
_entity_poly.entity_id
_entity_poly.type
_entity_poly.pdbx_seq_one_letter_code
_entity_poly.pdbx_strand_id
1 'polypeptide(L)' 'MYDVTLDQQRLRFSPSLKVGDPVSSGIAKKKRTAKQEAALLFLRILCSRGVQAHSGFPEDAAECEAYL' A
#
# COMPACT_ATOMS: atom_id res chain seq x y z
N MET A 1 9.43 1.44 -5.71
CA MET A 1 10.14 2.49 -4.94
C MET A 1 9.10 3.48 -4.43
N TYR A 2 9.21 3.99 -3.19
CA TYR A 2 8.26 5.01 -2.69
C TYR A 2 8.71 6.40 -3.14
N ASP A 3 7.80 7.17 -3.76
CA ASP A 3 7.95 8.61 -3.95
C ASP A 3 7.11 9.31 -2.88
N VAL A 4 7.70 10.16 -2.03
CA VAL A 4 7.00 10.77 -0.89
C VAL A 4 6.93 12.27 -1.06
N THR A 5 5.73 12.77 -1.34
CA THR A 5 5.47 14.21 -1.34
C THR A 5 4.96 14.66 0.03
N LEU A 6 5.42 15.81 0.49
CA LEU A 6 4.88 16.50 1.66
C LEU A 6 4.02 17.65 1.17
N ASP A 7 2.71 17.55 1.37
CA ASP A 7 1.82 18.68 1.20
C ASP A 7 2.00 19.59 2.42
N GLN A 8 2.84 20.63 2.26
CA GLN A 8 3.13 21.60 3.30
C GLN A 8 1.91 22.42 3.71
N GLN A 9 0.96 22.66 2.80
CA GLN A 9 -0.27 23.42 3.11
C GLN A 9 -1.18 22.62 4.03
N ARG A 10 -1.25 21.30 3.84
CA ARG A 10 -2.12 20.41 4.65
C ARG A 10 -1.40 19.69 5.78
N LEU A 11 -0.08 19.84 5.89
CA LEU A 11 0.78 19.09 6.82
C LEU A 11 0.55 17.57 6.73
N ARG A 12 0.47 17.05 5.50
CA ARG A 12 0.24 15.63 5.22
C ARG A 12 1.31 15.07 4.30
N PHE A 13 1.73 13.84 4.58
CA PHE A 13 2.61 13.08 3.73
C PHE A 13 1.78 12.21 2.80
N SER A 14 2.17 12.20 1.53
CA SER A 14 1.49 11.50 0.45
C SER A 14 2.48 10.60 -0.30
N PRO A 15 2.93 9.49 0.29
CA PRO A 15 3.75 8.50 -0.38
C PRO A 15 2.98 7.74 -1.45
N SER A 16 3.57 7.67 -2.63
CA SER A 16 3.18 6.84 -3.78
C SER A 16 4.09 5.61 -3.82
N LEU A 17 3.52 4.41 -3.81
CA LEU A 17 4.24 3.16 -4.05
C LEU A 17 3.90 2.63 -5.45
N LYS A 18 4.92 2.51 -6.28
CA LYS A 18 4.85 1.86 -7.60
C LYS A 18 5.70 0.59 -7.61
N VAL A 19 5.09 -0.52 -7.98
CA VAL A 19 5.76 -1.81 -8.24
C VAL A 19 5.11 -2.41 -9.50
N GLY A 20 5.85 -2.43 -10.60
CA GLY A 20 5.29 -2.72 -11.92
C GLY A 20 4.31 -1.64 -12.37
N ASP A 21 3.16 -2.06 -12.87
CA ASP A 21 2.07 -1.19 -13.31
C ASP A 21 1.24 -0.57 -12.16
N PRO A 22 0.84 -1.31 -11.10
CA PRO A 22 -0.01 -0.72 -10.08
C PRO A 22 0.72 0.35 -9.27
N VAL A 23 0.00 1.47 -9.07
CA VAL A 23 0.39 2.59 -8.22
C VAL A 23 -0.63 2.68 -7.08
N SER A 24 -0.14 2.83 -5.86
CA SER A 24 -0.94 3.07 -4.67
C SER A 24 -0.41 4.30 -3.94
N SER A 25 -1.28 5.05 -3.28
CA SER A 25 -0.88 6.21 -2.49
C SER A 25 -1.57 6.20 -1.13
N GLY A 26 -0.83 6.54 -0.08
CA GLY A 26 -1.34 6.71 1.28
C GLY A 26 -1.27 8.17 1.69
N ILE A 27 -2.12 8.64 2.60
CA ILE A 27 -2.13 10.05 3.02
C ILE A 27 -2.30 10.13 4.54
N ALA A 28 -1.23 10.49 5.26
CA ALA A 28 -1.30 10.67 6.70
C ALA A 28 -0.45 11.83 7.22
N LYS A 29 -0.76 12.29 8.44
CA LYS A 29 0.00 13.35 9.13
C LYS A 29 1.43 12.95 9.50
N LYS A 30 1.71 11.65 9.57
CA LYS A 30 3.03 11.09 9.90
C LYS A 30 3.56 10.30 8.71
N LYS A 31 4.82 10.53 8.32
CA LYS A 31 5.47 9.85 7.19
C LYS A 31 5.41 8.33 7.27
N ARG A 32 5.61 7.75 8.47
CA ARG A 32 5.53 6.29 8.70
C ARG A 32 4.12 5.76 8.44
N THR A 33 3.11 6.40 9.01
CA THR A 33 1.70 6.01 8.83
C THR A 33 1.27 6.12 7.38
N ALA A 34 1.66 7.19 6.69
CA ALA A 34 1.30 7.38 5.28
C ALA A 34 1.90 6.28 4.39
N LYS A 35 3.15 5.87 4.66
CA LYS A 35 3.79 4.76 3.93
C LYS A 35 3.09 3.45 4.20
N GLN A 36 2.66 3.23 5.45
CA GLN A 36 1.94 2.03 5.84
C GLN A 36 0.57 1.95 5.16
N GLU A 37 -0.17 3.07 5.05
CA GLU A 37 -1.40 3.14 4.26
C GLU A 37 -1.16 2.84 2.77
N ALA A 38 -0.12 3.42 2.17
CA ALA A 38 0.24 3.14 0.78
C ALA A 38 0.55 1.65 0.58
N ALA A 39 1.30 1.04 1.49
CA ALA A 39 1.62 -0.39 1.47
C ALA A 39 0.36 -1.26 1.58
N LEU A 40 -0.54 -0.94 2.51
CA LEU A 40 -1.80 -1.66 2.70
C LEU A 40 -2.70 -1.57 1.46
N LEU A 41 -2.85 -0.37 0.88
CA LEU A 41 -3.57 -0.19 -0.37
C LEU A 41 -2.95 -0.97 -1.53
N PHE A 42 -1.62 -1.05 -1.58
CA PHE A 42 -0.93 -1.88 -2.57
C PHE A 42 -1.25 -3.37 -2.40
N LEU A 43 -1.19 -3.88 -1.17
CA LEU A 43 -1.54 -5.26 -0.86
C LEU A 43 -2.98 -5.56 -1.27
N ARG A 44 -3.94 -4.66 -0.99
CA ARG A 44 -5.33 -4.78 -1.46
C ARG A 44 -5.46 -4.91 -2.97
N ILE A 45 -4.69 -4.11 -3.72
CA ILE A 45 -4.66 -4.19 -5.19
C ILE A 45 -4.12 -5.54 -5.65
N LEU A 46 -3.07 -6.04 -5.01
CA LEU A 46 -2.53 -7.37 -5.32
C LEU A 46 -3.56 -8.47 -5.05
N CYS A 47 -4.19 -8.45 -3.86
CA CYS A 47 -5.22 -9.41 -3.48
C CYS A 47 -6.42 -9.42 -4.44
N SER A 48 -6.95 -8.25 -4.78
CA SER A 48 -8.08 -8.12 -5.73
C SER A 48 -7.73 -8.56 -7.15
N ARG A 49 -6.44 -8.57 -7.54
CA ARG A 49 -5.95 -9.13 -8.80
C ARG A 49 -5.63 -10.62 -8.73
N GLY A 50 -5.89 -11.27 -7.60
CA GLY A 50 -5.51 -12.67 -7.36
C GLY A 50 -4.00 -12.90 -7.24
N VAL A 51 -3.22 -11.82 -7.14
CA VAL A 51 -1.77 -11.89 -6.91
C VAL A 51 -1.56 -11.95 -5.40
N GLN A 52 -1.84 -13.10 -4.80
CA GLN A 52 -1.34 -13.38 -3.46
C GLN A 52 0.17 -13.54 -3.54
N ALA A 53 0.90 -13.15 -2.48
CA ALA A 53 2.30 -13.50 -2.37
C ALA A 53 2.41 -15.00 -2.64
N HIS A 54 3.07 -15.35 -3.74
CA HIS A 54 3.19 -16.74 -4.20
C HIS A 54 4.22 -17.47 -3.34
N SER A 55 4.15 -17.29 -2.01
CA SER A 55 4.87 -18.06 -1.02
C SER A 55 4.17 -19.39 -0.73
N GLY A 56 2.94 -19.57 -1.21
CA GLY A 56 2.23 -20.84 -1.13
C GLY A 56 1.66 -21.15 0.25
N PHE A 57 1.63 -20.18 1.17
CA PHE A 57 1.03 -20.37 2.48
C PHE A 57 -0.45 -19.97 2.45
N PRO A 58 -1.35 -20.78 3.03
CA PRO A 58 -2.77 -20.45 3.14
C PRO A 58 -3.03 -19.17 3.96
N GLU A 59 -2.07 -18.81 4.82
CA GLU A 59 -2.05 -17.56 5.60
C GLU A 59 -2.01 -16.33 4.69
N ASP A 60 -1.31 -16.41 3.55
CA ASP A 60 -1.23 -15.31 2.58
C ASP A 60 -2.60 -15.03 1.94
N ALA A 61 -3.43 -16.06 1.80
CA ALA A 61 -4.79 -15.94 1.28
C ALA A 61 -5.75 -15.33 2.30
N ALA A 62 -5.67 -15.78 3.55
CA ALA A 62 -6.47 -15.24 4.64
C ALA A 62 -6.12 -13.78 4.94
N GLU A 63 -4.84 -13.42 4.92
CA GLU A 63 -4.43 -12.01 5.05
C GLU A 63 -4.93 -11.18 3.87
N CYS A 64 -4.96 -11.73 2.66
CA CYS A 64 -5.53 -11.02 1.53
C CYS A 64 -7.02 -10.71 1.69
N GLU A 65 -7.82 -11.64 2.22
CA GLU A 65 -9.23 -11.36 2.53
C GLU A 65 -9.39 -10.39 3.70
N ALA A 66 -8.52 -10.46 4.71
CA ALA A 66 -8.58 -9.55 5.86
C ALA A 66 -8.37 -8.07 5.47
N TYR A 67 -7.74 -7.82 4.32
CA TYR A 67 -7.51 -6.47 3.82
C TYR A 67 -8.47 -6.05 2.69
N LEU A 68 -9.26 -6.94 2.06
CA LEU A 68 -10.30 -6.52 1.10
C LEU A 68 -11.41 -5.70 1.79
#